data_AF-A0A1K0IHP2-F1
#
_entry.id   AF-A0A1K0IHP2-F1
#
_cell.length_a   1.000
_cell.length_b   1.000
_cell.length_c   1.000
_cell.angle_alpha   90.00
_cell.angle_beta   90.00
_cell.angle_gamma   90.00
#
_symmetry.space_group_name_H-M   'P 1'
#
loop_
_entity.id
_entity.type
_entity.pdbx_description
1 polymer ?
#
loop_
_entity_poly.entity_id
_entity_poly.type
_entity_poly.pdbx_seq_one_letter_code
_entity_poly.pdbx_strand_id
1 'polypeptide(L)' 'MYIEHVSNRNAPPAILLRESYRDGNTVKKRTLANLSSLPAEVIEGLKVLLRGVVRR' A
#
# COMPACT_ATOMS: atom_id res chain seq x y z
N MET A 1 4.84 -6.29 -0.38
CA MET A 1 3.93 -5.19 -0.77
C MET A 1 3.01 -4.86 0.40
N TYR A 2 2.60 -3.61 0.56
CA TYR A 2 1.69 -3.16 1.63
C TYR A 2 0.90 -1.93 1.19
N ILE A 3 -0.25 -1.69 1.83
CA ILE A 3 -1.08 -0.50 1.59
C ILE A 3 -0.75 0.55 2.67
N GLU A 4 -0.48 1.79 2.25
CA GLU A 4 -0.13 2.92 3.13
C GLU A 4 -1.12 4.07 2.93
N HIS A 5 -1.56 4.68 4.04
CA HIS A 5 -2.34 5.92 4.03
C HIS A 5 -1.39 7.10 4.21
N VAL A 6 -1.33 7.99 3.22
CA VAL A 6 -0.48 9.19 3.22
C VAL A 6 -1.37 10.42 3.34
N SER A 7 -1.21 11.16 4.44
CA SER A 7 -1.94 12.41 4.67
C SER A 7 -1.54 13.48 3.65
N ASN A 8 -2.53 14.11 3.03
CA ASN A 8 -2.33 15.31 2.22
C ASN A 8 -2.78 16.55 3.01
N ARG A 9 -2.07 17.68 2.86
CA ARG A 9 -2.38 18.90 3.65
C ARG A 9 -3.72 19.53 3.26
N ASN A 10 -4.03 19.53 1.96
CA ASN A 10 -5.18 20.26 1.38
C ASN A 10 -6.12 19.33 0.59
N ALA A 11 -5.96 18.02 0.71
CA ALA A 11 -6.72 17.04 -0.07
C ALA A 11 -6.98 15.79 0.79
N PRO A 12 -7.92 14.92 0.37
CA PRO A 12 -8.11 13.62 1.02
C PRO A 12 -6.80 12.82 1.04
N PRO A 13 -6.59 11.96 2.06
CA PRO A 13 -5.40 11.13 2.16
C PRO A 13 -5.27 10.21 0.95
N ALA A 14 -4.05 10.07 0.42
CA ALA A 14 -3.77 9.11 -0.63
C ALA A 14 -3.63 7.71 -0.04
N ILE A 15 -4.18 6.72 -0.73
CA ILE A 15 -4.04 5.29 -0.38
C ILE A 15 -3.14 4.68 -1.43
N LEU A 16 -1.95 4.21 -1.03
CA LEU A 16 -0.89 3.79 -1.95
C LEU A 16 -0.54 2.31 -1.75
N LEU A 17 -0.42 1.56 -2.84
CA LEU A 17 0.24 0.25 -2.84
C LEU A 17 1.75 0.48 -2.97
N ARG A 18 2.51 -0.03 -2.01
CA ARG A 18 3.96 0.17 -1.94
C ARG A 18 4.70 -1.14 -1.73
N GLU A 19 5.98 -1.12 -2.03
CA GLU A 19 6.89 -2.17 -1.64
C GLU A 19 8.22 -1.63 -1.15
N SER A 20 8.83 -2.40 -0.25
CA SER A 20 10.21 -2.21 0.15
C SER A 20 11.11 -3.02 -0.78
N TYR A 21 12.23 -2.44 -1.18
CA TYR A 21 13.25 -3.10 -2.00
C TYR A 21 14.64 -2.72 -1.47
N ARG A 22 15.66 -3.52 -1.80
CA ARG A 22 17.05 -3.20 -1.48
C ARG A 22 17.72 -2.55 -2.68
N ASP A 23 18.41 -1.45 -2.39
CA ASP A 23 19.32 -0.77 -3.31
C ASP A 23 20.69 -0.73 -2.63
N GLY A 24 21.55 -1.68 -3.03
CA GLY A 24 22.78 -1.99 -2.31
C GLY A 24 22.50 -2.34 -0.84
N ASN A 25 23.11 -1.58 0.07
CA ASN A 25 22.98 -1.79 1.51
C ASN A 25 21.80 -1.03 2.15
N THR A 26 21.00 -0.31 1.35
CA THR A 26 19.88 0.52 1.84
C THR A 26 18.54 -0.10 1.49
N VAL A 27 17.62 -0.13 2.46
CA VAL A 27 16.22 -0.48 2.20
C VAL A 27 15.45 0.78 1.79
N LYS A 28 14.87 0.76 0.60
CA LYS A 28 14.06 1.85 0.03
C LYS A 28 12.61 1.41 -0.13
N LYS A 29 11.71 2.37 -0.31
CA LYS A 29 10.28 2.16 -0.55
C LYS A 29 9.90 2.80 -1.88
N ARG A 30 9.16 2.10 -2.73
CA ARG A 30 8.58 2.68 -3.96
C ARG A 30 7.06 2.52 -3.99
N THR A 31 6.40 3.44 -4.69
CA THR A 31 4.96 3.37 -4.96
C THR A 31 4.75 2.56 -6.23
N LEU A 32 3.88 1.55 -6.16
CA LEU A 32 3.49 0.71 -7.30
C LEU A 32 2.19 1.22 -7.93
N ALA A 33 1.23 1.65 -7.11
CA ALA A 33 -0.04 2.18 -7.57
C ALA A 33 -0.66 3.16 -6.55
N ASN A 34 -1.47 4.10 -7.05
CA ASN A 34 -2.37 4.91 -6.24
C ASN A 34 -3.77 4.28 -6.29
N LEU A 35 -4.29 3.89 -5.12
CA LEU A 35 -5.57 3.20 -4.95
C LEU A 35 -6.69 4.13 -4.47
N SER A 36 -6.45 5.45 -4.39
CA SER A 36 -7.36 6.41 -3.74
C SER A 36 -8.73 6.54 -4.42
N SER A 37 -8.86 6.10 -5.68
CA SER A 37 -10.12 6.09 -6.42
C SER A 37 -10.94 4.81 -6.24
N LEU A 38 -10.39 3.78 -5.58
CA LEU A 38 -11.10 2.52 -5.37
C LEU A 38 -12.08 2.63 -4.20
N PRO A 39 -13.22 1.90 -4.23
CA PRO A 39 -14.10 1.78 -3.08
C PRO A 39 -13.36 1.21 -1.85
N ALA A 40 -13.76 1.66 -0.67
CA ALA A 40 -13.14 1.23 0.60
C ALA A 40 -13.16 -0.30 0.78
N GLU A 41 -14.25 -0.96 0.39
CA GLU A 41 -14.40 -2.42 0.47
C GLU A 41 -13.36 -3.17 -0.38
N VAL A 42 -13.02 -2.64 -1.56
CA VAL A 42 -11.97 -3.20 -2.42
C VAL A 42 -10.60 -3.06 -1.76
N ILE A 43 -10.33 -1.91 -1.15
CA ILE A 43 -9.08 -1.66 -0.42
C ILE A 43 -8.95 -2.61 0.77
N GLU A 44 -10.02 -2.85 1.53
CA GLU A 44 -10.01 -3.82 2.63
C GLU A 44 -9.80 -5.25 2.14
N GLY A 45 -10.43 -5.65 1.04
CA GLY A 45 -10.17 -6.93 0.38
C GLY A 45 -8.70 -7.10 -0.02
N LEU A 46 -8.09 -6.07 -0.62
CA LEU A 46 -6.68 -6.08 -0.98
C LEU A 46 -5.77 -6.17 0.26
N LYS A 47 -6.10 -5.50 1.37
CA LYS A 47 -5.35 -5.63 2.64
C LYS A 47 -5.38 -7.06 3.18
N VAL A 48 -6.49 -7.79 3.00
CA VAL A 48 -6.58 -9.22 3.37
C VAL A 48 -5.67 -10.06 2.47
N LEU A 49 -5.77 -9.90 1.15
CA LEU A 49 -4.98 -10.67 0.20
C LEU A 49 -3.46 -10.45 0.37
N LEU A 50 -3.04 -9.20 0.60
CA LEU A 50 -1.63 -8.83 0.76
C LEU A 50 -0.98 -9.35 2.05
N ARG A 51 -1.77 -9.63 3.10
CA ARG A 51 -1.26 -10.32 4.31
C ARG A 51 -0.85 -11.77 4.03
N GLY A 52 -1.23 -12.30 2.87
CA GLY A 52 -1.15 -13.71 2.54
C GLY A 52 -2.28 -14.48 3.21
N VAL A 53 -2.77 -15.53 2.55
CA VAL A 53 -3.53 -16.56 3.26
C VAL A 53 -2.54 -17.16 4.27
N VAL A 54 -2.74 -16.91 5.56
CA VAL A 54 -2.00 -17.62 6.61
C VAL A 54 -2.36 -19.09 6.46
N ARG A 55 -1.61 -19.83 5.63
CA ARG A 55 -1.52 -21.27 5.77
C ARG A 55 -0.72 -21.48 7.05
N ARG A 56 -1.45 -21.77 8.12
CA ARG A 56 -0.90 -22.42 9.30
C ARG A 56 -0.24 -23.73 8.89
#